data_AF-A0A7S3VFD0-F1
#
_entry.id   AF-A0A7S3VFD0-F1
#
_cell.length_a   1.000
_cell.length_b   1.000
_cell.length_c   1.000
_cell.angle_alpha   90.00
_cell.angle_beta   90.00
_cell.angle_gamma   90.00
#
_symmetry.space_group_name_H-M   'P 1'
#
loop_
_entity.id
_entity.type
_entity.pdbx_description
1 polymer ?
#
loop_
_entity_poly.entity_id
_entity_poly.type
_entity_poly.pdbx_seq_one_letter_code
_entity_poly.pdbx_strand_id
1 'polypeptide(L)'
;MIVQKIFLAFLFAGASVNGFAIPSCVQANRNQNQMRLFMSDVSGMLYQEQEKLIVNRGELEEEMMSKSAKPLEIMKIKIRGAGGGGGFGGSSSSRKGKNSSLKAEGKEYAKVLKKNGVVRIDNVLSNNVADAMREYVYALRKKSETEVAAGDIKSIQRFADVLLKKDRCDLTLPFGEDIITEAMNEALRESAVAQTIASILGKDATLYEFSTLISDPGSQRQCLQYVSISCNLN
;
A
#
# COMPACT_ATOMS: atom_id res chain seq x y z
N MET A 1 -13.44 -11.97 -17.45
CA MET A 1 -13.67 -10.76 -16.62
C MET A 1 -12.85 -10.89 -15.35
N ILE A 2 -11.65 -10.30 -15.33
CA ILE A 2 -10.80 -10.26 -14.14
C ILE A 2 -11.27 -9.06 -13.32
N VAL A 3 -11.93 -9.30 -12.19
CA VAL A 3 -12.32 -8.25 -11.24
C VAL A 3 -11.04 -7.75 -10.57
N GLN A 4 -10.44 -6.69 -11.10
CA GLN A 4 -9.31 -6.05 -10.44
C GLN A 4 -9.78 -5.37 -9.17
N LYS A 5 -9.48 -5.99 -8.03
CA LYS A 5 -9.61 -5.35 -6.71
C LYS A 5 -8.33 -4.56 -6.49
N ILE A 6 -8.34 -3.27 -6.80
CA ILE A 6 -7.27 -2.37 -6.37
C ILE A 6 -7.42 -2.23 -4.84
N PHE A 7 -6.54 -2.90 -4.10
CA PHE A 7 -6.45 -2.74 -2.66
C PHE A 7 -5.48 -1.58 -2.40
N LEU A 8 -6.01 -0.40 -2.10
CA LEU A 8 -5.21 0.75 -1.68
C LEU A 8 -4.79 0.52 -0.23
N ALA A 9 -3.64 -0.12 -0.02
CA ALA A 9 -3.00 -0.16 1.28
C ALA A 9 -2.20 1.14 1.45
N PHE A 10 -2.68 2.04 2.30
CA PHE A 10 -1.90 3.19 2.71
C PHE A 10 -0.89 2.72 3.76
N LEU A 11 0.37 2.55 3.37
CA LEU A 11 1.47 2.38 4.31
C LEU A 11 1.86 3.74 4.88
N PHE A 12 1.89 3.82 6.20
CA PHE A 12 2.41 4.95 6.96
C PHE A 12 3.55 4.41 7.82
N ALA A 13 4.78 4.53 7.33
CA ALA A 13 5.97 4.19 8.09
C ALA A 13 6.67 5.47 8.56
N GLY A 14 7.01 5.53 9.85
CA GLY A 14 7.86 6.58 10.42
C GLY A 14 8.94 5.98 11.29
N ALA A 15 10.21 6.27 10.97
CA ALA A 15 11.29 6.64 11.89
C ALA A 15 12.61 6.77 11.12
N SER A 16 13.23 7.96 11.17
CA SER A 16 14.64 8.16 10.81
C SER A 16 15.47 8.16 12.09
N VAL A 17 16.34 7.16 12.25
CA VAL A 17 17.30 7.09 13.36
C VAL A 17 18.66 7.56 12.84
N ASN A 18 19.15 8.67 13.40
CA ASN A 18 20.46 9.24 13.08
C ASN A 18 21.60 8.47 13.75
N GLY A 19 22.65 8.20 12.97
CA GLY A 19 24.05 8.44 13.34
C GLY A 19 24.75 7.43 14.25
N PHE A 20 25.50 6.51 13.66
CA PHE A 20 26.66 5.88 14.31
C PHE A 20 27.92 6.12 13.47
N ALA A 21 28.87 6.85 14.04
CA ALA A 21 30.21 7.04 13.49
C ALA A 21 31.09 5.83 13.85
N ILE A 22 31.80 5.28 12.86
CA ILE A 22 32.77 4.20 13.05
C ILE A 22 34.19 4.80 12.95
N PRO A 23 35.06 4.61 13.94
CA PRO A 23 36.45 5.02 13.85
C PRO A 23 37.27 4.01 13.03
N SER A 24 38.12 4.55 12.16
CA SER A 24 39.07 3.81 11.34
C SER A 24 40.29 3.37 12.15
N CYS A 25 40.63 2.07 12.16
CA CYS A 25 42.00 1.65 12.38
C CYS A 25 42.35 0.30 11.73
N VAL A 26 43.42 0.36 10.94
CA VAL A 26 44.51 -0.61 10.73
C VAL A 26 44.25 -1.92 9.98
N GLN A 27 44.97 -2.03 8.86
CA GLN A 27 45.12 -3.20 7.99
C GLN A 27 45.95 -4.31 8.66
N ALA A 28 45.41 -5.54 8.63
CA ALA A 28 46.19 -6.77 8.76
C ALA A 28 45.72 -7.73 7.65
N ASN A 29 46.49 -7.83 6.58
CA ASN A 29 46.12 -8.51 5.34
C ASN A 29 47.04 -9.70 5.09
N ARG A 30 46.48 -10.94 5.20
CA ARG A 30 46.70 -12.04 4.22
C ARG A 30 46.00 -13.36 4.56
N ASN A 31 45.47 -13.58 5.77
CA ASN A 31 44.67 -14.78 6.11
C ASN A 31 43.15 -14.54 6.26
N GLN A 32 42.67 -13.31 6.02
CA GLN A 32 41.24 -12.97 6.19
C GLN A 32 40.34 -13.43 5.02
N ASN A 33 40.88 -13.81 3.87
CA ASN A 33 40.07 -14.20 2.71
C ASN A 33 39.41 -15.58 2.87
N GLN A 34 40.00 -16.50 3.62
CA GLN A 34 39.43 -17.86 3.78
C GLN A 34 38.26 -17.90 4.78
N MET A 35 38.33 -17.10 5.86
CA MET A 35 37.23 -16.94 6.81
C MET A 35 36.05 -16.16 6.23
N ARG A 36 36.29 -15.16 5.35
CA ARG A 36 35.20 -14.43 4.69
C ARG A 36 34.36 -15.32 3.78
N LEU A 37 34.98 -16.25 3.05
CA LEU A 37 34.29 -17.21 2.19
C LEU A 37 33.41 -18.19 2.97
N PHE A 38 33.90 -18.69 4.11
CA PHE A 38 33.10 -19.58 4.99
C PHE A 38 31.94 -18.84 5.67
N MET A 39 32.12 -17.59 6.12
CA MET A 39 31.05 -16.83 6.77
C MET A 39 29.95 -16.37 5.79
N SER A 40 30.29 -16.09 4.53
CA SER A 40 29.28 -15.81 3.51
C SER A 40 28.38 -17.01 3.20
N ASP A 41 28.93 -18.22 3.28
CA ASP A 41 28.21 -19.46 2.98
C ASP A 41 27.21 -19.81 4.10
N VAL A 42 27.63 -19.67 5.37
CA VAL A 42 26.74 -19.86 6.53
C VAL A 42 25.61 -18.83 6.54
N SER A 43 25.91 -17.57 6.24
CA SER A 43 24.88 -16.53 6.15
C SER A 43 23.86 -16.86 5.04
N GLY A 44 24.32 -17.33 3.88
CA GLY A 44 23.45 -17.74 2.78
C GLY A 44 22.51 -18.89 3.15
N MET A 45 23.02 -19.93 3.83
CA MET A 45 22.21 -21.06 4.30
C MET A 45 21.12 -20.62 5.30
N LEU A 46 21.45 -19.75 6.25
CA LEU A 46 20.48 -19.23 7.22
C LEU A 46 19.36 -18.43 6.55
N TYR A 47 19.67 -17.60 5.55
CA TYR A 47 18.67 -16.85 4.80
C TYR A 47 17.73 -17.79 4.01
N GLN A 48 18.28 -18.83 3.38
CA GLN A 48 17.47 -19.80 2.63
C GLN A 48 16.54 -20.58 3.55
N GLU A 49 17.02 -21.02 4.72
CA GLU A 49 16.17 -21.69 5.72
C GLU A 49 15.08 -20.76 6.26
N GLN A 50 15.43 -19.50 6.55
CA GLN A 50 14.45 -18.50 6.99
C GLN A 50 13.38 -18.27 5.92
N GLU A 51 13.77 -18.11 4.65
CA GLU A 51 12.82 -17.95 3.54
C GLU A 51 11.91 -19.17 3.41
N LYS A 52 12.47 -20.38 3.48
CA LYS A 52 11.69 -21.63 3.45
C LYS A 52 10.69 -21.71 4.59
N LEU A 53 11.06 -21.32 5.81
CA LEU A 53 10.15 -21.29 6.95
C LEU A 53 9.02 -20.27 6.77
N ILE A 54 9.33 -19.11 6.19
CA ILE A 54 8.32 -18.09 5.86
C ILE A 54 7.34 -18.65 4.82
N VAL A 55 7.84 -19.27 3.75
CA VAL A 55 6.98 -19.89 2.71
C VAL A 55 6.07 -20.96 3.29
N ASN A 56 6.62 -21.90 4.06
CA ASN A 56 5.85 -22.96 4.71
C ASN A 56 4.77 -22.39 5.65
N ARG A 57 5.09 -21.32 6.37
CA ARG A 57 4.10 -20.62 7.22
C ARG A 57 2.98 -20.01 6.38
N GLY A 58 3.30 -19.39 5.24
CA GLY A 58 2.31 -18.85 4.31
C GLY A 58 1.35 -19.92 3.79
N GLU A 59 1.87 -21.09 3.39
CA GLU A 59 1.06 -22.23 2.94
C GLU A 59 0.12 -22.74 4.06
N LEU A 60 0.62 -22.87 5.28
CA LEU A 60 -0.19 -23.29 6.43
C LEU A 60 -1.30 -22.27 6.75
N GLU A 61 -0.98 -20.97 6.71
CA GLU A 61 -1.97 -19.90 6.88
C GLU A 61 -3.03 -19.91 5.77
N GLU A 62 -2.66 -20.22 4.53
CA GLU A 62 -3.63 -20.43 3.45
C GLU A 62 -4.60 -21.58 3.74
N GLU A 63 -4.08 -22.70 4.22
CA GLU A 63 -4.91 -23.86 4.55
C GLU A 63 -5.91 -23.52 5.67
N MET A 64 -5.47 -22.76 6.68
CA MET A 64 -6.35 -22.30 7.76
C MET A 64 -7.39 -21.28 7.27
N MET A 65 -6.99 -20.36 6.41
CA MET A 65 -7.86 -19.29 5.91
C MET A 65 -8.86 -19.81 4.87
N SER A 66 -8.46 -20.70 3.97
CA SER A 66 -9.35 -21.24 2.93
C SER A 66 -10.60 -21.92 3.50
N LYS A 67 -10.48 -22.53 4.69
CA LYS A 67 -11.60 -23.18 5.41
C LYS A 67 -12.54 -22.18 6.10
N SER A 68 -12.08 -20.96 6.39
CA SER A 68 -12.78 -20.00 7.28
C SER A 68 -13.04 -18.63 6.67
N ALA A 69 -12.47 -18.33 5.50
CA ALA A 69 -12.53 -17.03 4.85
C ALA A 69 -13.95 -16.73 4.36
N LYS A 70 -14.58 -15.74 5.01
CA LYS A 70 -15.81 -15.12 4.49
C LYS A 70 -15.43 -13.94 3.60
N PRO A 71 -15.97 -13.84 2.37
CA PRO A 71 -15.77 -12.66 1.54
C PRO A 71 -16.18 -11.38 2.28
N LEU A 72 -15.41 -10.31 2.09
CA LEU A 72 -15.80 -8.98 2.59
C LEU A 72 -17.04 -8.51 1.83
N GLU A 73 -18.18 -8.53 2.53
CA GLU A 73 -19.45 -8.04 2.01
C GLU A 73 -19.44 -6.52 1.87
N ILE A 74 -20.06 -6.04 0.80
CA ILE A 74 -20.25 -4.60 0.58
C ILE A 74 -21.29 -4.12 1.58
N MET A 75 -20.88 -3.27 2.52
CA MET A 75 -21.82 -2.69 3.47
C MET A 75 -22.73 -1.69 2.75
N LYS A 76 -24.03 -1.98 2.76
CA LYS A 76 -25.05 -1.02 2.34
C LYS A 76 -25.22 0.05 3.41
N ILE A 77 -24.48 1.14 3.30
CA ILE A 77 -24.60 2.27 4.22
C ILE A 77 -25.97 2.93 4.01
N LYS A 78 -26.85 2.79 5.00
CA LYS A 78 -28.11 3.54 5.03
C LYS A 78 -27.81 4.95 5.56
N ILE A 79 -27.54 5.90 4.66
CA ILE A 79 -27.35 7.30 5.02
C ILE A 79 -28.71 7.88 5.44
N ARG A 80 -29.02 7.81 6.74
CA ARG A 80 -30.25 8.36 7.32
C ARG A 80 -30.12 9.89 7.37
N GLY A 81 -30.76 10.59 6.44
CA GLY A 81 -30.77 12.07 6.39
C GLY A 81 -30.30 12.71 5.09
N ALA A 82 -29.94 11.94 4.06
CA ALA A 82 -29.72 12.49 2.71
C ALA A 82 -31.05 12.73 1.94
N GLY A 83 -32.19 12.33 2.52
CA GLY A 83 -33.52 12.58 1.96
C GLY A 83 -33.95 14.02 2.25
N GLY A 84 -34.25 14.76 1.18
CA GLY A 84 -34.56 16.17 1.18
C GLY A 84 -35.58 16.60 2.25
N GLY A 85 -35.11 17.39 3.21
CA GLY A 85 -35.96 18.42 3.80
C GLY A 85 -36.26 19.43 2.70
N GLY A 86 -37.42 19.27 2.06
CA GLY A 86 -37.92 20.16 1.01
C GLY A 86 -38.13 21.57 1.54
N GLY A 87 -37.10 22.41 1.47
CA GLY A 87 -37.19 23.85 1.59
C GLY A 87 -37.27 24.45 0.19
N PHE A 88 -38.43 25.00 -0.15
CA PHE A 88 -38.65 25.80 -1.36
C PHE A 88 -37.70 27.01 -1.36
N GLY A 89 -36.68 27.02 -2.22
CA GLY A 89 -35.91 28.22 -2.53
C GLY A 89 -34.46 27.98 -2.94
N GLY A 90 -34.12 28.33 -4.19
CA GLY A 90 -32.75 28.64 -4.59
C GLY A 90 -32.06 27.61 -5.49
N SER A 91 -32.35 27.70 -6.78
CA SER A 91 -31.64 27.03 -7.87
C SER A 91 -30.22 27.58 -8.06
N SER A 92 -29.25 27.19 -7.24
CA SER A 92 -27.81 27.48 -7.50
C SER A 92 -26.84 26.74 -6.56
N SER A 93 -26.82 25.40 -6.50
CA SER A 93 -25.78 24.69 -5.69
C SER A 93 -25.71 23.17 -5.95
N SER A 94 -25.29 22.72 -7.13
CA SER A 94 -25.07 21.27 -7.37
C SER A 94 -23.76 20.74 -6.73
N ARG A 95 -22.72 21.57 -6.59
CA ARG A 95 -21.42 21.13 -6.03
C ARG A 95 -21.39 21.01 -4.50
N LYS A 96 -22.17 21.80 -3.75
CA LYS A 96 -22.15 21.76 -2.27
C LYS A 96 -22.78 20.47 -1.71
N GLY A 97 -23.74 19.88 -2.42
CA GLY A 97 -24.45 18.66 -1.98
C GLY A 97 -23.61 17.38 -2.03
N LYS A 98 -22.71 17.23 -3.02
CA LYS A 98 -21.85 16.04 -3.15
C LYS A 98 -20.92 15.90 -1.92
N ASN A 99 -20.31 17.00 -1.48
CA ASN A 99 -19.41 17.00 -0.32
C ASN A 99 -20.10 16.65 1.01
N SER A 100 -21.35 17.08 1.22
CA SER A 100 -22.08 16.68 2.44
C SER A 100 -22.43 15.20 2.46
N SER A 101 -22.76 14.62 1.30
CA SER A 101 -23.02 13.18 1.17
C SER A 101 -21.76 12.36 1.47
N LEU A 102 -20.63 12.70 0.83
CA LEU A 102 -19.35 12.02 1.05
C LEU A 102 -18.87 12.10 2.51
N LYS A 103 -19.14 13.22 3.19
CA LYS A 103 -18.85 13.36 4.63
C LYS A 103 -19.66 12.41 5.50
N ALA A 104 -20.95 12.24 5.21
CA ALA A 104 -21.80 11.33 5.95
C ALA A 104 -21.35 9.87 5.71
N GLU A 105 -21.10 9.53 4.46
CA GLU A 105 -20.61 8.21 4.05
C GLU A 105 -19.24 7.89 4.67
N GLY A 106 -18.30 8.83 4.61
CA GLY A 106 -16.96 8.67 5.18
C GLY A 106 -16.98 8.41 6.68
N LYS A 107 -17.89 9.04 7.44
CA LYS A 107 -18.10 8.79 8.88
C LYS A 107 -18.61 7.38 9.16
N GLU A 108 -19.52 6.87 8.35
CA GLU A 108 -20.02 5.50 8.50
C GLU A 108 -18.93 4.47 8.17
N TYR A 109 -18.18 4.66 7.08
CA TYR A 109 -17.00 3.84 6.78
C TYR A 109 -15.96 3.88 7.90
N ALA A 110 -15.74 5.03 8.54
CA ALA A 110 -14.82 5.15 9.66
C ALA A 110 -15.26 4.34 10.89
N LYS A 111 -16.58 4.26 11.17
CA LYS A 111 -17.11 3.39 12.24
C LYS A 111 -16.87 1.92 11.93
N VAL A 112 -17.08 1.50 10.69
CA VAL A 112 -16.84 0.13 10.23
C VAL A 112 -15.36 -0.21 10.37
N LEU A 113 -14.48 0.67 9.90
CA LEU A 113 -13.04 0.49 9.98
C LEU A 113 -12.56 0.40 11.45
N LYS A 114 -13.09 1.24 12.35
CA LYS A 114 -12.81 1.15 13.80
C LYS A 114 -13.28 -0.16 14.43
N LYS A 115 -14.42 -0.70 13.98
CA LYS A 115 -15.00 -1.94 14.52
C LYS A 115 -14.31 -3.19 13.99
N ASN A 116 -14.06 -3.24 12.68
CA ASN A 116 -13.67 -4.45 11.97
C ASN A 116 -12.17 -4.46 11.60
N GLY A 117 -11.46 -3.33 11.72
CA GLY A 117 -10.08 -3.18 11.25
C GLY A 117 -9.94 -3.11 9.72
N VAL A 118 -11.00 -3.33 8.95
CA VAL A 118 -11.02 -3.28 7.49
C VAL A 118 -12.35 -2.73 6.97
N VAL A 119 -12.29 -2.01 5.85
CA VAL A 119 -13.47 -1.49 5.14
C VAL A 119 -13.24 -1.59 3.62
N ARG A 120 -14.30 -1.95 2.89
CA ARG A 120 -14.30 -2.01 1.42
C ARG A 120 -15.12 -0.84 0.87
N ILE A 121 -14.51 -0.05 0.00
CA ILE A 121 -15.13 1.07 -0.71
C ILE A 121 -14.97 0.77 -2.21
N ASP A 122 -16.08 0.58 -2.91
CA ASP A 122 -16.07 0.22 -4.33
C ASP A 122 -16.16 1.46 -5.21
N ASN A 123 -15.75 1.31 -6.48
CA ASN A 123 -15.82 2.37 -7.50
C ASN A 123 -15.15 3.69 -7.07
N VAL A 124 -14.03 3.58 -6.35
CA VAL A 124 -13.18 4.72 -5.96
C VAL A 124 -12.57 5.40 -7.19
N LEU A 125 -12.19 4.58 -8.18
CA LEU A 125 -11.72 5.03 -9.48
C LEU A 125 -12.73 4.68 -10.57
N SER A 126 -12.84 5.54 -11.56
CA SER A 126 -13.54 5.24 -12.81
C SER A 126 -12.78 4.16 -13.58
N ASN A 127 -13.50 3.38 -14.41
CA ASN A 127 -12.89 2.29 -15.16
C ASN A 127 -11.75 2.77 -16.07
N ASN A 128 -11.93 3.93 -16.71
CA ASN A 128 -10.92 4.51 -17.60
C ASN A 128 -9.64 4.87 -16.84
N VAL A 129 -9.76 5.54 -15.69
CA VAL A 129 -8.60 5.92 -14.87
C VAL A 129 -7.94 4.69 -14.26
N ALA A 130 -8.71 3.69 -13.84
CA ALA A 130 -8.17 2.43 -13.33
C ALA A 130 -7.38 1.66 -14.41
N ASP A 131 -7.89 1.60 -15.65
CA ASP A 131 -7.20 0.96 -16.78
C ASP A 131 -5.93 1.72 -17.17
N ALA A 132 -5.99 3.05 -17.24
CA ALA A 132 -4.82 3.89 -17.54
C ALA A 132 -3.75 3.83 -16.44
N MET A 133 -4.14 3.83 -15.16
CA MET A 133 -3.22 3.62 -14.04
C MET A 133 -2.53 2.26 -14.11
N ARG A 134 -3.27 1.20 -14.50
CA ARG A 134 -2.69 -0.14 -14.68
C ARG A 134 -1.62 -0.13 -15.76
N GLU A 135 -1.92 0.43 -16.93
CA GLU A 135 -0.96 0.53 -18.04
C GLU A 135 0.29 1.31 -17.63
N TYR A 136 0.08 2.47 -16.98
CA TYR A 136 1.15 3.30 -16.46
C TYR A 136 2.05 2.53 -15.47
N VAL A 137 1.47 1.82 -14.50
CA VAL A 137 2.23 1.04 -13.51
C VAL A 137 3.10 -0.03 -14.16
N TYR A 138 2.58 -0.76 -15.16
CA TYR A 138 3.37 -1.77 -15.88
C TYR A 138 4.50 -1.14 -16.70
N ALA A 139 4.24 -0.01 -17.37
CA ALA A 139 5.27 0.71 -18.10
C ALA A 139 6.37 1.24 -17.15
N LEU A 140 5.98 1.81 -16.01
CA LEU A 140 6.89 2.30 -14.98
C LEU A 140 7.74 1.18 -14.38
N ARG A 141 7.15 0.00 -14.12
CA ARG A 141 7.89 -1.17 -13.64
C ARG A 141 9.00 -1.55 -14.61
N LYS A 142 8.67 -1.73 -15.89
CA LYS A 142 9.63 -2.12 -16.93
C LYS A 142 10.77 -1.09 -17.06
N LYS A 143 10.42 0.20 -17.03
CA LYS A 143 11.40 1.29 -17.03
C LYS A 143 12.30 1.23 -15.79
N SER A 144 11.73 1.06 -14.60
CA SER A 144 12.49 0.98 -13.34
C SER A 144 13.43 -0.22 -13.28
N GLU A 145 13.00 -1.38 -13.78
CA GLU A 145 13.87 -2.57 -13.91
C GLU A 145 15.07 -2.28 -14.83
N THR A 146 14.84 -1.56 -15.94
CA THR A 146 15.90 -1.17 -16.88
C THR A 146 16.88 -0.18 -16.25
N GLU A 147 16.37 0.87 -15.58
CA GLU A 147 17.19 1.89 -14.90
C GLU A 147 18.05 1.28 -13.77
N VAL A 148 17.48 0.34 -13.00
CA VAL A 148 18.21 -0.35 -11.93
C VAL A 148 19.26 -1.31 -12.50
N ALA A 149 18.94 -2.02 -13.59
CA ALA A 149 19.91 -2.90 -14.26
C ALA A 149 21.07 -2.12 -14.90
N ALA A 150 20.81 -0.91 -15.43
CA ALA A 150 21.83 -0.01 -15.95
C ALA A 150 22.70 0.63 -14.85
N GLY A 151 22.22 0.62 -13.60
CA GLY A 151 22.89 1.26 -12.47
C GLY A 151 22.61 2.77 -12.35
N ASP A 152 21.67 3.30 -13.13
CA ASP A 152 21.28 4.71 -13.10
C ASP A 152 20.61 5.08 -11.78
N ILE A 153 19.87 4.13 -11.20
CA ILE A 153 19.12 4.30 -9.95
C ILE A 153 19.37 3.10 -9.04
N LYS A 154 19.48 3.34 -7.72
CA LYS A 154 19.62 2.25 -6.76
C LYS A 154 18.29 1.51 -6.63
N SER A 155 18.33 0.18 -6.58
CA SER A 155 17.13 -0.66 -6.42
C SER A 155 16.21 -0.19 -5.29
N ILE A 156 16.76 0.16 -4.11
CA ILE A 156 16.01 0.64 -2.94
C ILE A 156 15.25 1.96 -3.16
N GLN A 157 15.60 2.74 -4.19
CA GLN A 157 14.89 3.99 -4.53
C GLN A 157 13.66 3.74 -5.42
N ARG A 158 13.52 2.54 -6.01
CA ARG A 158 12.40 2.16 -6.88
C ARG A 158 11.56 1.03 -6.29
N PHE A 159 12.23 0.07 -5.69
CA PHE A 159 11.64 -1.15 -5.17
C PHE A 159 11.87 -1.20 -3.66
N ALA A 160 10.78 -1.28 -2.89
CA ALA A 160 10.90 -1.53 -1.46
C ALA A 160 11.46 -2.93 -1.21
N ASP A 161 12.11 -3.10 -0.06
CA ASP A 161 12.67 -4.39 0.35
C ASP A 161 11.56 -5.31 0.88
N VAL A 162 10.78 -5.90 -0.02
CA VAL A 162 9.66 -6.79 0.34
C VAL A 162 10.19 -8.19 0.67
N LEU A 163 9.59 -8.83 1.68
CA LEU A 163 9.79 -10.26 1.92
C LEU A 163 9.13 -11.11 0.82
N LEU A 164 9.72 -12.25 0.47
CA LEU A 164 9.23 -13.15 -0.59
C LEU A 164 9.14 -12.45 -1.95
N LYS A 165 10.30 -11.97 -2.44
CA LYS A 165 10.44 -11.17 -3.69
C LYS A 165 10.17 -11.95 -4.97
N LYS A 166 10.11 -13.28 -4.90
CA LYS A 166 9.91 -14.08 -6.10
C LYS A 166 8.57 -13.71 -6.75
N ASP A 167 8.66 -13.24 -7.99
CA ASP A 167 7.50 -12.80 -8.80
C ASP A 167 6.68 -11.69 -8.12
N ARG A 168 7.31 -10.88 -7.26
CA ARG A 168 6.65 -9.79 -6.51
C ARG A 168 7.55 -8.57 -6.38
N CYS A 169 6.96 -7.39 -6.55
CA CYS A 169 7.64 -6.12 -6.26
C CYS A 169 6.70 -5.10 -5.62
N ASP A 170 7.26 -4.25 -4.75
CA ASP A 170 6.58 -3.05 -4.23
C ASP A 170 7.26 -1.85 -4.87
N LEU A 171 6.57 -1.25 -5.83
CA LEU A 171 7.07 -0.20 -6.70
C LEU A 171 6.62 1.16 -6.17
N THR A 172 7.58 2.02 -5.83
CA THR A 172 7.30 3.40 -5.46
C THR A 172 6.83 4.19 -6.68
N LEU A 173 5.68 4.87 -6.55
CA LEU A 173 5.08 5.67 -7.61
C LEU A 173 5.52 7.13 -7.48
N PRO A 174 6.13 7.73 -8.52
CA PRO A 174 6.55 9.13 -8.47
C PRO A 174 5.34 10.06 -8.48
N PHE A 175 5.33 11.08 -7.63
CA PHE A 175 4.33 12.14 -7.71
C PHE A 175 4.61 13.06 -8.91
N GLY A 176 3.55 13.69 -9.44
CA GLY A 176 3.65 14.70 -10.50
C GLY A 176 3.23 14.25 -11.89
N GLU A 177 3.01 12.95 -12.09
CA GLU A 177 2.42 12.44 -13.34
C GLU A 177 0.92 12.72 -13.38
N ASP A 178 0.41 13.08 -14.56
CA ASP A 178 -1.00 13.48 -14.76
C ASP A 178 -1.95 12.36 -14.33
N ILE A 179 -1.65 11.12 -14.73
CA ILE A 179 -2.48 9.95 -14.43
C ILE A 179 -2.55 9.65 -12.93
N ILE A 180 -1.45 9.89 -12.20
CA ILE A 180 -1.41 9.73 -10.74
C ILE A 180 -2.24 10.82 -10.07
N THR A 181 -2.12 12.06 -10.56
CA THR A 181 -2.86 13.20 -10.04
C THR A 181 -4.37 13.03 -10.26
N GLU A 182 -4.77 12.53 -11.42
CA GLU A 182 -6.16 12.20 -11.75
C GLU A 182 -6.71 11.10 -10.83
N ALA A 183 -5.97 9.98 -10.68
CA ALA A 183 -6.36 8.89 -9.79
C ALA A 183 -6.46 9.33 -8.32
N MET A 184 -5.52 10.14 -7.84
CA MET A 184 -5.57 10.71 -6.50
C MET A 184 -6.73 11.70 -6.33
N ASN A 185 -7.07 12.47 -7.36
CA ASN A 185 -8.21 13.37 -7.32
C ASN A 185 -9.53 12.59 -7.23
N GLU A 186 -9.73 11.56 -8.05
CA GLU A 186 -10.91 10.70 -7.96
C GLU A 186 -11.00 10.03 -6.58
N ALA A 187 -9.90 9.42 -6.13
CA ALA A 187 -9.88 8.72 -4.86
C ALA A 187 -10.11 9.65 -3.66
N LEU A 188 -9.41 10.78 -3.58
CA LEU A 188 -9.42 11.61 -2.37
C LEU A 188 -10.49 12.72 -2.40
N ARG A 189 -10.84 13.25 -3.57
CA ARG A 189 -11.82 14.35 -3.65
C ARG A 189 -13.20 13.90 -4.06
N GLU A 190 -13.30 12.86 -4.88
CA GLU A 190 -14.57 12.45 -5.47
C GLU A 190 -15.22 11.25 -4.80
N SER A 191 -14.47 10.53 -3.95
CA SER A 191 -14.94 9.40 -3.17
C SER A 191 -14.99 9.70 -1.66
N ALA A 192 -15.54 8.76 -0.90
CA ALA A 192 -15.60 8.85 0.56
C ALA A 192 -14.24 8.62 1.26
N VAL A 193 -13.21 8.16 0.54
CA VAL A 193 -11.90 7.75 1.11
C VAL A 193 -11.27 8.84 1.97
N ALA A 194 -11.12 10.07 1.47
CA ALA A 194 -10.50 11.13 2.27
C ALA A 194 -11.34 11.52 3.48
N GLN A 195 -12.67 11.48 3.38
CA GLN A 195 -13.55 11.76 4.52
C GLN A 195 -13.47 10.64 5.57
N THR A 196 -13.28 9.39 5.15
CA THR A 196 -13.00 8.25 6.04
C THR A 196 -11.66 8.44 6.76
N ILE A 197 -10.59 8.74 6.02
CA ILE A 197 -9.25 9.00 6.59
C ILE A 197 -9.34 10.16 7.59
N ALA A 198 -9.93 11.29 7.20
CA ALA A 198 -10.05 12.46 8.06
C ALA A 198 -10.88 12.20 9.32
N SER A 199 -11.84 11.27 9.28
CA SER A 199 -12.65 10.89 10.44
C SER A 199 -11.91 9.98 11.43
N ILE A 200 -10.81 9.36 11.02
CA ILE A 200 -9.99 8.46 11.85
C ILE A 200 -8.74 9.18 12.34
N LEU A 201 -8.02 9.84 11.43
CA LEU A 201 -6.70 10.43 11.66
C LEU A 201 -6.72 11.95 11.85
N GLY A 202 -7.83 12.61 11.56
CA GLY A 202 -7.92 14.07 11.54
C GLY A 202 -7.67 14.67 10.15
N LYS A 203 -7.98 15.96 10.00
CA LYS A 203 -7.92 16.66 8.70
C LYS A 203 -6.49 16.91 8.21
N ASP A 204 -5.52 16.87 9.12
CA ASP A 204 -4.11 17.16 8.86
C ASP A 204 -3.31 15.89 8.53
N ALA A 205 -4.01 14.77 8.28
CA ALA A 205 -3.39 13.53 7.83
C ALA A 205 -2.61 13.77 6.53
N THR A 206 -1.33 13.40 6.55
CA THR A 206 -0.39 13.62 5.45
C THR A 206 -0.03 12.29 4.81
N LEU A 207 -0.09 12.20 3.48
CA LEU A 207 0.37 11.04 2.73
C LEU A 207 1.90 11.06 2.64
N TYR A 208 2.56 10.02 3.17
CA TYR A 208 4.03 9.91 3.16
C TYR A 208 4.55 9.09 1.99
N GLU A 209 3.82 8.04 1.61
CA GLU A 209 4.24 7.09 0.61
C GLU A 209 3.08 6.79 -0.35
N PHE A 210 3.44 6.64 -1.63
CA PHE A 210 2.54 6.14 -2.65
C PHE A 210 3.28 5.07 -3.44
N SER A 211 2.88 3.82 -3.23
CA SER A 211 3.50 2.65 -3.85
C SER A 211 2.44 1.68 -4.35
N THR A 212 2.88 0.68 -5.12
CA THR A 212 1.99 -0.38 -5.60
C THR A 212 2.67 -1.73 -5.46
N LEU A 213 1.98 -2.66 -4.80
CA LEU A 213 2.41 -4.04 -4.70
C LEU A 213 1.91 -4.84 -5.89
N ILE A 214 2.84 -5.31 -6.71
CA ILE A 214 2.57 -6.15 -7.88
C ILE A 214 2.93 -7.60 -7.52
N SER A 215 1.99 -8.52 -7.70
CA SER A 215 2.19 -9.96 -7.55
C SER A 215 1.89 -10.64 -8.88
N ASP A 216 2.91 -11.17 -9.52
CA ASP A 216 2.80 -11.90 -10.78
C ASP A 216 2.35 -13.36 -10.56
N PRO A 217 1.88 -14.06 -11.61
CA PRO A 217 1.58 -15.49 -11.49
C PRO A 217 2.78 -16.28 -10.96
N GLY A 218 2.57 -17.01 -9.87
CA GLY A 218 3.63 -17.75 -9.18
C GLY A 218 4.18 -17.09 -7.91
N SER A 219 3.77 -15.85 -7.57
CA SER A 219 4.15 -15.24 -6.30
C SER A 219 3.72 -16.11 -5.12
N GLN A 220 4.62 -16.26 -4.14
CA GLN A 220 4.31 -16.95 -2.89
C GLN A 220 3.34 -16.15 -2.05
N ARG A 221 2.47 -16.81 -1.29
CA ARG A 221 1.55 -16.13 -0.37
C ARG A 221 2.32 -15.34 0.69
N GLN A 222 1.89 -14.10 0.97
CA GLN A 222 2.43 -13.36 2.11
C GLN A 222 1.91 -13.96 3.41
N CYS A 223 2.81 -14.16 4.37
CA CYS A 223 2.40 -14.49 5.72
C CYS A 223 1.62 -13.32 6.34
N LEU A 224 0.75 -13.63 7.29
CA LEU A 224 0.06 -12.65 8.11
C LEU A 224 1.08 -11.81 8.87
N GLN A 225 1.08 -10.53 8.55
CA GLN A 225 1.93 -9.51 9.12
C GLN A 225 1.09 -8.32 9.54
N TYR A 226 1.48 -7.69 10.64
CA TYR A 226 0.88 -6.44 11.10
C TYR A 226 1.67 -5.29 10.49
N VAL A 227 1.01 -4.51 9.65
CA VAL A 227 1.54 -3.22 9.22
C VAL A 227 1.14 -2.21 10.28
N SER A 228 2.09 -1.83 11.14
CA SER A 228 1.86 -0.80 12.16
C SER A 228 1.89 0.57 11.53
N ILE A 229 0.85 1.36 11.76
CA ILE A 229 0.73 2.74 11.32
C ILE A 229 0.96 3.63 12.55
N SER A 230 2.11 4.29 12.61
CA SER A 230 2.41 5.26 13.66
C SER A 230 1.86 6.62 13.26
N CYS A 231 0.86 7.11 13.99
CA CYS A 231 0.34 8.47 13.83
C CYS A 231 0.87 9.34 14.97
N ASN A 232 1.58 10.42 14.66
CA ASN A 232 1.83 11.47 15.64
C ASN A 232 0.52 12.21 15.88
N LEU A 233 -0.14 11.90 17.00
CA LEU A 233 -1.28 12.67 17.49
C LEU A 233 -0.70 13.85 18.28
N ASN A 234 -0.78 15.05 17.69
CA ASN A 234 -0.53 16.32 18.40
C ASN A 234 -1.77 16.73 19.20
#